data_AF-A0A925S0W4-F1
#
_entry.id   AF-A0A925S0W4-F1
#
_cell.length_a   1.000
_cell.length_b   1.000
_cell.length_c   1.000
_cell.angle_alpha   90.00
_cell.angle_beta   90.00
_cell.angle_gamma   90.00
#
_symmetry.space_group_name_H-M   'P 1'
#
loop_
_entity.id
_entity.type
_entity.pdbx_description
1 polymer ?
#
loop_
_entity_poly.entity_id
_entity_poly.type
_entity_poly.pdbx_seq_one_letter_code
_entity_poly.pdbx_strand_id
1 'polypeptide(L)'
;MDTKRLDLNLLVTLEALLIEQNVTRAAARLHLSQPAVSAQLSRLRDVFDDPLLIPAQRGMTPTVKALELLGPLRQALDQVRATVATHLNFEPATASLTVSVACTDYVQAALIKHLVVAMRR
;
A
#
# COMPACT_ATOMS: atom_id res chain seq x y z
N MET A 1 -0.71 -22.20 -12.43
CA MET A 1 -1.47 -21.19 -11.67
C MET A 1 -2.08 -20.23 -12.66
N ASP A 2 -3.41 -20.17 -12.73
CA ASP A 2 -4.12 -19.29 -13.66
C ASP A 2 -4.10 -17.84 -13.14
N THR A 3 -3.15 -17.04 -13.63
CA THR A 3 -3.04 -15.60 -13.33
C THR A 3 -4.33 -14.82 -13.66
N LYS A 4 -5.24 -15.40 -14.45
CA LYS A 4 -6.56 -14.86 -14.79
C LYS A 4 -7.52 -14.67 -13.60
N ARG A 5 -7.27 -15.32 -12.45
CA ARG A 5 -8.14 -15.18 -11.26
C ARG A 5 -7.73 -14.05 -10.31
N LEU A 6 -6.55 -13.45 -10.50
CA LEU A 6 -6.02 -12.42 -9.63
C LEU A 6 -6.15 -11.06 -10.31
N ASP A 7 -7.19 -10.32 -9.93
CA ASP A 7 -7.36 -8.93 -10.37
C ASP A 7 -6.49 -7.98 -9.53
N LEU A 8 -6.19 -6.79 -10.09
CA LEU A 8 -5.39 -5.77 -9.40
C LEU A 8 -6.05 -5.30 -8.10
N ASN A 9 -7.38 -5.31 -8.03
CA ASN A 9 -8.12 -4.89 -6.84
C ASN A 9 -7.84 -5.83 -5.67
N LEU A 10 -7.77 -7.15 -5.88
CA LEU A 10 -7.40 -8.14 -4.87
C LEU A 10 -5.97 -7.91 -4.37
N LEU A 11 -5.04 -7.56 -5.24
CA LEU A 11 -3.67 -7.23 -4.85
C LEU A 11 -3.58 -5.95 -4.01
N VAL A 12 -4.34 -4.91 -4.38
CA VAL A 12 -4.45 -3.68 -3.59
C VAL A 12 -5.10 -3.97 -2.22
N THR A 13 -6.13 -4.82 -2.18
CA THR A 13 -6.75 -5.26 -0.93
C THR A 13 -5.77 -6.04 -0.06
N LEU A 14 -4.98 -6.94 -0.65
CA LEU A 14 -3.93 -7.67 0.07
C LEU A 14 -2.92 -6.71 0.70
N GLU A 15 -2.42 -5.73 -0.05
CA GLU A 15 -1.48 -4.73 0.49
C GLU A 15 -2.09 -3.98 1.69
N ALA A 16 -3.34 -3.50 1.56
CA ALA A 16 -4.01 -2.79 2.65
C ALA A 16 -4.23 -3.68 3.88
N LEU A 17 -4.61 -4.94 3.70
CA LEU A 17 -4.82 -5.90 4.78
C LEU A 17 -3.52 -6.19 5.54
N LEU A 18 -2.40 -6.35 4.84
CA LEU A 18 -1.09 -6.60 5.46
C LEU A 18 -0.53 -5.38 6.20
N ILE A 19 -0.84 -4.17 5.74
CA ILE A 19 -0.45 -2.93 6.42
C ILE A 19 -1.32 -2.67 7.65
N GLU A 20 -2.65 -2.74 7.51
CA GLU A 20 -3.57 -2.37 8.59
C GLU A 20 -3.73 -3.47 9.64
N GLN A 21 -3.49 -4.74 9.26
CA GLN A 21 -3.66 -5.93 10.12
C GLN A 21 -5.04 -5.97 10.81
N ASN A 22 -6.04 -5.36 10.18
CA ASN A 22 -7.39 -5.22 10.68
C ASN A 22 -8.33 -5.00 9.50
N VAL A 23 -9.32 -5.89 9.34
CA VAL A 23 -10.24 -5.88 8.19
C VAL A 23 -11.09 -4.60 8.14
N THR A 24 -11.54 -4.10 9.28
CA THR A 24 -12.36 -2.87 9.37
C THR A 24 -11.56 -1.64 8.96
N ARG A 25 -10.30 -1.53 9.42
CA ARG A 25 -9.40 -0.43 9.02
C ARG A 25 -9.01 -0.53 7.54
N ALA A 26 -8.72 -1.73 7.04
CA ALA A 26 -8.45 -1.94 5.62
C ALA A 26 -9.65 -1.54 4.76
N ALA A 27 -10.88 -1.90 5.17
CA ALA A 27 -12.11 -1.49 4.49
C ALA A 27 -12.26 0.03 4.45
N ALA A 28 -12.04 0.71 5.58
CA ALA A 28 -12.07 2.17 5.64
C ALA A 28 -11.03 2.82 4.70
N ARG A 29 -9.80 2.29 4.68
CA ARG A 29 -8.71 2.78 3.81
C ARG A 29 -9.00 2.58 2.32
N LEU A 30 -9.66 1.49 1.96
CA LEU A 30 -10.01 1.16 0.59
C LEU A 30 -11.34 1.79 0.13
N HIS A 31 -12.03 2.51 1.02
CA HIS A 31 -13.40 3.00 0.80
C HIS A 31 -14.38 1.88 0.40
N LEU A 32 -14.23 0.70 1.00
CA LEU A 32 -15.07 -0.47 0.80
C LEU A 32 -15.83 -0.84 2.08
N SER A 33 -16.88 -1.66 1.94
CA SER A 33 -17.54 -2.25 3.10
C SER A 33 -16.69 -3.37 3.71
N GLN A 34 -16.78 -3.56 5.02
CA GLN A 34 -16.09 -4.65 5.71
C GLN A 34 -16.47 -6.05 5.17
N PRO A 35 -17.74 -6.35 4.81
CA PRO A 35 -18.08 -7.59 4.12
C PRO A 35 -17.39 -7.77 2.76
N ALA A 36 -17.21 -6.70 1.98
CA ALA A 36 -16.52 -6.77 0.69
C ALA A 36 -15.04 -7.13 0.86
N VAL A 37 -14.35 -6.49 1.80
CA VAL A 37 -12.95 -6.81 2.11
C VAL A 37 -12.80 -8.22 2.68
N SER A 38 -13.75 -8.66 3.53
CA SER A 38 -13.76 -10.04 4.04
C SER A 38 -13.90 -11.06 2.90
N ALA A 39 -14.80 -10.83 1.95
CA ALA A 39 -14.96 -11.69 0.78
C ALA A 39 -13.71 -11.72 -0.11
N GLN A 40 -13.05 -10.57 -0.29
CA GLN A 40 -11.77 -10.48 -1.01
C GLN A 40 -10.65 -11.23 -0.27
N LEU A 41 -10.56 -11.14 1.06
CA LEU A 41 -9.62 -11.92 1.86
C LEU A 41 -9.86 -13.43 1.70
N SER A 42 -11.12 -13.89 1.70
CA SER A 42 -11.41 -15.30 1.42
C SER A 42 -10.90 -15.76 0.05
N ARG A 43 -11.14 -14.96 -1.00
CA ARG A 43 -10.61 -15.27 -2.35
C ARG A 43 -9.08 -15.27 -2.37
N LEU A 44 -8.44 -14.32 -1.68
CA LEU A 44 -6.98 -14.28 -1.56
C LEU A 44 -6.45 -15.54 -0.88
N ARG A 45 -7.13 -16.04 0.15
CA ARG A 45 -6.76 -17.30 0.80
C ARG A 45 -6.80 -18.48 -0.16
N ASP A 46 -7.82 -18.55 -1.02
CA ASP A 46 -7.94 -19.61 -2.03
C ASP A 46 -6.84 -19.50 -3.12
N VAL A 47 -6.50 -18.27 -3.55
CA VAL A 47 -5.48 -18.04 -4.59
C VAL A 47 -4.09 -18.40 -4.09
N PHE A 48 -3.77 -17.99 -2.86
CA PHE A 48 -2.46 -18.21 -2.27
C PHE A 48 -2.35 -19.53 -1.50
N ASP A 49 -3.44 -20.26 -1.33
CA ASP A 49 -3.50 -21.48 -0.50
C ASP A 49 -2.84 -21.24 0.88
N ASP A 50 -3.24 -20.14 1.53
CA ASP A 50 -2.67 -19.67 2.80
C ASP A 50 -3.68 -18.79 3.53
N PRO A 51 -3.80 -18.84 4.87
CA PRO A 51 -4.76 -18.00 5.60
C PRO A 51 -4.42 -16.51 5.55
N LEU A 52 -3.18 -16.14 5.19
CA LEU A 52 -2.57 -14.82 5.03
C LEU A 52 -2.55 -13.96 6.29
N LEU A 53 -3.69 -13.87 6.97
CA LEU A 53 -3.91 -13.20 8.23
C LEU A 53 -4.67 -14.15 9.17
N ILE A 54 -4.11 -14.36 10.35
CA ILE A 54 -4.71 -15.16 11.43
C ILE A 54 -5.14 -14.27 12.61
N PRO A 55 -6.22 -14.61 13.34
CA PRO A 55 -6.64 -13.85 14.51
C PRO A 55 -5.56 -13.79 15.59
N ALA A 56 -5.41 -12.63 16.22
CA ALA A 56 -4.50 -12.41 17.34
C ALA A 56 -5.19 -11.60 18.46
N GLN A 57 -4.53 -11.45 19.63
CA GLN A 57 -5.11 -10.70 20.76
C GLN A 57 -5.53 -9.27 20.39
N ARG A 58 -4.85 -8.63 19.42
CA ARG A 58 -5.15 -7.29 18.94
C ARG A 58 -5.20 -7.25 17.41
N GLY A 59 -6.34 -7.68 16.85
CA GLY A 59 -6.56 -7.67 15.41
C GLY A 59 -6.09 -8.97 14.75
N MET A 60 -5.26 -8.85 13.73
CA MET A 60 -4.77 -9.98 12.93
C MET A 60 -3.25 -9.98 12.91
N THR A 61 -2.64 -11.13 12.65
CA THR A 61 -1.19 -11.25 12.43
C THR A 61 -0.94 -11.95 11.10
N PRO A 62 -0.01 -11.46 10.27
CA PRO A 62 0.32 -12.10 9.01
C PRO A 62 1.01 -13.44 9.20
N THR A 63 0.77 -14.36 8.26
CA THR A 63 1.54 -15.60 8.15
C THR A 63 2.95 -15.31 7.62
N VAL A 64 3.85 -16.29 7.72
CA VAL A 64 5.19 -16.21 7.12
C VAL A 64 5.10 -15.93 5.63
N LYS A 65 4.22 -16.66 4.91
CA LYS A 65 3.99 -16.46 3.48
C LYS A 65 3.52 -15.04 3.17
N ALA A 66 2.58 -14.50 3.95
CA ALA A 66 2.10 -13.14 3.77
C ALA A 66 3.20 -12.08 3.96
N LEU A 67 4.12 -12.30 4.91
CA LEU A 67 5.29 -11.43 5.11
C LEU A 67 6.25 -11.49 3.92
N GLU A 68 6.52 -12.68 3.39
CA GLU A 68 7.36 -12.87 2.20
C GLU A 68 6.76 -12.23 0.94
N LEU A 69 5.43 -12.27 0.81
CA LEU A 69 4.71 -11.66 -0.32
C LEU A 69 4.73 -10.12 -0.30
N LEU A 70 4.87 -9.49 0.87
CA LEU A 70 4.69 -8.03 1.01
C LEU A 70 5.68 -7.21 0.19
N GLY A 71 6.96 -7.61 0.17
CA GLY A 71 8.01 -6.92 -0.60
C GLY A 71 7.74 -6.94 -2.11
N PRO A 72 7.65 -8.14 -2.73
CA PRO A 72 7.33 -8.27 -4.14
C PRO A 72 6.00 -7.62 -4.54
N LEU A 73 4.98 -7.73 -3.68
CA LEU A 73 3.67 -7.10 -3.91
C LEU A 73 3.77 -5.59 -4.04
N ARG A 74 4.46 -4.93 -3.09
CA ARG A 74 4.66 -3.47 -3.11
C ARG A 74 5.40 -3.04 -4.37
N GLN A 75 6.49 -3.72 -4.71
CA GLN A 75 7.27 -3.39 -5.90
C GLN A 75 6.42 -3.48 -7.18
N ALA A 76 5.61 -4.53 -7.31
CA ALA A 76 4.73 -4.69 -8.47
C ALA A 76 3.64 -3.59 -8.53
N LEU A 77 2.98 -3.31 -7.40
CA LEU A 77 1.95 -2.25 -7.34
C LEU A 77 2.54 -0.86 -7.60
N ASP A 78 3.74 -0.57 -7.09
CA ASP A 78 4.42 0.70 -7.33
C ASP A 78 4.82 0.85 -8.81
N GLN A 79 5.23 -0.24 -9.47
CA GLN A 79 5.52 -0.20 -10.90
C GLN A 79 4.25 0.04 -11.74
N VAL A 80 3.11 -0.55 -11.35
CA VAL A 80 1.81 -0.26 -11.98
C VAL A 80 1.42 1.20 -11.75
N ARG A 81 1.53 1.71 -10.51
CA ARG A 81 1.26 3.11 -10.16
C ARG A 81 2.14 4.06 -10.98
N ALA A 82 3.44 3.77 -11.11
CA ALA A 82 4.37 4.57 -11.90
C ALA A 82 4.01 4.57 -13.39
N THR A 83 3.61 3.42 -13.95
CA THR A 83 3.18 3.31 -15.35
C THR A 83 1.97 4.19 -15.64
N VAL A 84 0.97 4.17 -14.75
CA VAL A 84 -0.22 5.04 -14.87
C VAL A 84 0.15 6.51 -14.66
N ALA A 85 1.04 6.80 -13.70
CA ALA A 85 1.49 8.16 -13.40
C ALA A 85 2.37 8.77 -14.48
N THR A 86 3.00 7.96 -15.35
CA THR A 86 3.86 8.45 -16.44
C THR A 86 3.09 9.32 -17.45
N HIS A 87 1.75 9.22 -17.48
CA HIS A 87 0.88 10.09 -18.27
C HIS A 87 0.41 11.37 -17.55
N LEU A 88 0.80 11.58 -16.29
CA LEU A 88 0.59 12.81 -15.56
C LEU A 88 1.85 13.68 -15.72
N ASN A 89 1.83 14.59 -16.68
CA ASN A 89 2.93 15.55 -16.88
C ASN A 89 3.16 16.32 -15.57
N PHE A 90 4.24 15.99 -14.85
CA PHE A 90 4.66 16.74 -13.67
C PHE A 90 5.50 17.92 -14.13
N GLU A 91 4.91 19.12 -14.15
CA GLU A 91 5.62 20.38 -14.38
C GLU A 91 5.96 21.01 -13.02
N PRO A 92 7.23 20.95 -12.57
CA PRO A 92 7.61 21.44 -11.23
C PRO A 92 7.36 22.94 -11.04
N ALA A 93 7.33 23.69 -12.14
CA ALA A 93 7.13 25.14 -12.13
C ALA A 93 5.67 25.55 -11.86
N THR A 94 4.71 24.66 -12.15
CA THR A 94 3.26 24.95 -12.07
C THR A 94 2.54 24.02 -11.11
N ALA A 95 3.21 22.99 -10.61
CA ALA A 95 2.64 22.01 -9.69
C ALA A 95 2.28 22.63 -8.32
N SER A 96 1.00 22.52 -7.95
CA SER A 96 0.51 22.81 -6.61
C SER A 96 0.21 21.51 -5.89
N LEU A 97 1.10 21.10 -4.98
CA LEU A 97 0.98 19.84 -4.24
C LEU A 97 1.52 19.96 -2.82
N THR A 98 0.97 19.14 -1.93
CA THR A 98 1.41 19.02 -0.53
C THR A 98 2.15 17.70 -0.35
N VAL A 99 3.43 17.76 -0.02
CA VAL A 99 4.26 16.57 0.28
C VAL A 99 4.42 16.45 1.80
N SER A 100 4.11 15.28 2.35
CA SER A 100 4.42 14.95 3.75
C SER A 100 5.68 14.11 3.81
N VAL A 101 6.67 14.55 4.59
CA VAL A 101 7.96 13.87 4.74
C VAL A 101 8.17 13.46 6.20
N ALA A 102 8.19 12.15 6.46
CA ALA A 102 8.57 11.61 7.76
C ALA A 102 10.09 11.45 7.82
N CYS A 103 10.75 12.07 8.79
CA CYS A 103 12.20 12.00 8.95
C CYS A 103 12.60 12.19 10.42
N THR A 104 13.85 11.85 10.76
CA THR A 104 14.43 12.12 12.08
C THR A 104 14.91 13.57 12.17
N ASP A 105 15.08 14.10 13.39
CA ASP A 105 15.53 15.48 13.62
C ASP A 105 16.84 15.82 12.89
N TYR A 106 17.76 14.86 12.80
CA TYR A 106 19.01 15.00 12.07
C TYR A 106 18.78 15.21 10.57
N VAL A 107 17.95 14.37 9.94
CA VAL A 107 17.63 14.49 8.50
C VAL A 107 16.83 15.77 8.23
N GLN A 108 15.95 16.15 9.17
CA GLN A 108 15.22 17.41 9.08
C GLN A 108 16.18 18.61 9.03
N ALA A 109 17.18 18.64 9.92
CA ALA A 109 18.16 19.71 10.00
C ALA A 109 19.15 19.70 8.82
N ALA A 110 19.67 18.53 8.46
CA ALA A 110 20.69 18.38 7.43
C ALA A 110 20.13 18.54 6.00
N LEU A 111 18.92 18.06 5.74
CA LEU A 111 18.38 17.96 4.37
C LEU A 111 17.09 18.76 4.17
N ILE A 112 16.07 18.54 4.99
CA ILE A 112 14.71 19.06 4.72
C ILE A 112 14.68 20.58 4.74
N LYS A 113 15.39 21.22 5.68
CA LYS A 113 15.49 22.69 5.72
C LYS A 113 16.07 23.27 4.42
N HIS A 114 17.16 22.68 3.91
CA HIS A 114 17.80 23.14 2.67
C HIS A 114 16.90 22.92 1.45
N LEU A 115 16.20 21.79 1.40
CA LEU A 115 15.27 21.47 0.33
C LEU A 115 14.11 22.48 0.26
N VAL A 116 13.50 22.84 1.40
CA VAL A 116 12.41 23.82 1.44
C VAL A 116 12.88 25.19 0.93
N VAL A 117 14.10 25.60 1.27
CA VAL A 117 14.66 26.87 0.76
C VAL A 117 14.92 26.79 -0.73
N ALA A 118 15.49 25.70 -1.23
CA ALA A 118 15.74 25.51 -2.67
C ALA A 118 14.44 25.44 -3.51
N MET A 119 13.33 25.02 -2.91
CA MET A 119 12.02 24.95 -3.57
C MET A 119 11.23 26.27 -3.51
N ARG A 120 11.62 27.23 -2.65
CA ARG A 120 11.07 28.58 -2.68
C ARG A 120 11.75 29.35 -3.82
N ARG A 121 11.08 29.43 -4.96
CA ARG A 121 11.34 30.51 -5.92
C ARG A 121 10.67 31.78 -5.48
#